data_AF-A0A0F3QC99-F1
#
_entry.id   AF-A0A0F3QC99-F1
#
_cell.length_a   1.000
_cell.length_b   1.000
_cell.length_c   1.000
_cell.angle_alpha   90.00
_cell.angle_beta   90.00
_cell.angle_gamma   90.00
#
_symmetry.space_group_name_H-M   'P 1'
#
loop_
_entity.id
_entity.type
_entity.pdbx_description
1 polymer ?
#
loop_
_entity_poly.entity_id
_entity_poly.type
_entity_poly.pdbx_seq_one_letter_code
_entity_poly.pdbx_strand_id
1 'polypeptide(L)'
;MGKRKLLKESQNKTSKELAKERLEIRRLQFKAEKLGFKNSDNKEELLSAYAGYREEKSAKKAGFIDKDGKGDKTAYRKYLRAGAAKKAGLIDKEGNGDIKAYDKYLRKQTAKNAGFIDKDGEADIKTYNKYTRKQAAKKAGFIGKDGDVDLKNYNKYILEQTAKNVGFIYNGKGDINAYKKHLREQKIKKIENDNCLNINYLDMEEESYLILAGMSQEFSSKII
;
A
#
# COMPACT_ATOMS: atom_id res chain seq x y z
N MET A 1 -15.19 -0.01 25.12
CA MET A 1 -15.40 -1.42 24.69
C MET A 1 -14.25 -1.94 23.80
N GLY A 2 -12.99 -1.88 24.27
CA GLY A 2 -11.81 -2.21 23.46
C GLY A 2 -11.22 -3.61 23.67
N LYS A 3 -11.72 -4.39 24.64
CA LYS A 3 -11.10 -5.67 25.06
C LYS A 3 -11.55 -6.91 24.26
N ARG A 4 -12.58 -6.82 23.42
CA ARG A 4 -13.15 -8.01 22.72
C ARG A 4 -12.48 -8.38 21.40
N LYS A 5 -11.64 -7.52 20.80
CA LYS A 5 -11.00 -7.82 19.51
C LYS A 5 -9.74 -8.69 19.62
N LEU A 6 -8.99 -8.59 20.72
CA LEU A 6 -7.78 -9.40 20.94
C LEU A 6 -8.07 -10.88 21.25
N LEU A 7 -9.32 -11.23 21.57
CA LEU A 7 -9.68 -12.59 22.00
C LEU A 7 -9.93 -13.58 20.85
N LYS A 8 -10.07 -13.12 19.59
CA LYS A 8 -10.40 -14.01 18.46
C LYS A 8 -9.18 -14.56 17.71
N GLU A 9 -8.03 -13.90 17.76
CA GLU A 9 -6.80 -14.38 17.11
C GLU A 9 -5.96 -15.32 17.99
N SER A 10 -6.27 -15.40 19.29
CA SER A 10 -5.59 -16.30 20.23
C SER A 10 -6.22 -17.69 20.33
N GLN A 11 -7.33 -17.96 19.63
CA GLN A 11 -8.12 -19.19 19.84
C GLN A 11 -7.53 -20.45 19.19
N ASN A 12 -6.53 -20.32 18.30
CA ASN A 12 -5.90 -21.46 17.61
C ASN A 12 -4.40 -21.64 17.87
N LYS A 13 -3.80 -20.86 18.79
CA LYS A 13 -2.36 -20.97 19.10
C LYS A 13 -2.16 -21.87 20.32
N THR A 14 -1.21 -22.78 20.25
CA THR A 14 -0.80 -23.59 21.41
C THR A 14 -0.15 -22.71 22.48
N SER A 15 -0.22 -23.12 23.75
CA SER A 15 0.44 -22.40 24.86
C SER A 15 1.95 -22.17 24.61
N LYS A 16 2.60 -23.09 23.87
CA LYS A 16 4.01 -22.99 23.47
C LYS A 16 4.25 -21.90 22.42
N GLU A 17 3.35 -21.72 21.47
CA GLU A 17 3.43 -20.65 20.46
C GLU A 17 3.17 -19.28 21.09
N LEU A 18 2.19 -19.19 21.99
CA LEU A 18 1.92 -17.97 22.75
C LEU A 18 3.12 -17.54 23.61
N ALA A 19 3.82 -18.50 24.22
CA ALA A 19 5.04 -18.22 25.00
C ALA A 19 6.18 -17.71 24.11
N LYS A 20 6.39 -18.29 22.92
CA LYS A 20 7.39 -17.84 21.95
C LYS A 20 7.10 -16.41 21.47
N GLU A 21 5.84 -16.13 21.13
CA GLU A 21 5.42 -14.81 20.65
C GLU A 21 5.61 -13.74 21.73
N ARG A 22 5.26 -14.03 22.99
CA ARG A 22 5.52 -13.13 24.13
C ARG A 22 7.01 -12.86 24.34
N LEU A 23 7.85 -13.88 24.21
CA LEU A 23 9.31 -13.72 24.32
C LEU A 23 9.85 -12.84 23.21
N GLU A 24 9.35 -13.00 21.99
CA GLU A 24 9.76 -12.19 20.84
C GLU A 24 9.32 -10.73 20.98
N ILE A 25 8.10 -10.48 21.46
CA ILE A 25 7.62 -9.12 21.79
C ILE A 25 8.55 -8.48 22.83
N ARG A 26 8.88 -9.17 23.94
CA ARG A 26 9.81 -8.62 24.95
C ARG A 26 11.19 -8.28 24.38
N ARG A 27 11.73 -9.12 23.49
CA ARG A 27 13.01 -8.84 22.81
C ARG A 27 12.93 -7.58 21.94
N LEU A 28 11.82 -7.42 21.21
CA LEU A 28 11.58 -6.25 20.39
C LEU A 28 11.36 -4.98 21.23
N GLN A 29 10.66 -5.09 22.36
CA GLN A 29 10.45 -4.00 23.31
C GLN A 29 11.77 -3.51 23.90
N PHE A 30 12.60 -4.44 24.39
CA PHE A 30 13.93 -4.10 24.90
C PHE A 30 14.80 -3.38 23.86
N LYS A 31 14.70 -3.81 22.60
CA LYS A 31 15.40 -3.16 21.49
C LYS A 31 14.83 -1.78 21.17
N ALA A 32 13.51 -1.62 21.24
CA ALA A 32 12.83 -0.34 21.04
C ALA A 32 13.24 0.67 22.11
N GLU A 33 13.29 0.26 23.38
CA GLU A 33 13.77 1.08 24.51
C GLU A 33 15.21 1.55 24.30
N LYS A 34 16.11 0.63 23.91
CA LYS A 34 17.52 0.96 23.62
C LYS A 34 17.69 1.97 22.48
N LEU A 35 16.75 2.00 21.54
CA LEU A 35 16.78 2.90 20.39
C LEU A 35 15.91 4.15 20.58
N GLY A 36 15.28 4.32 21.75
CA GLY A 36 14.47 5.49 22.09
C GLY A 36 13.09 5.53 21.43
N PHE A 37 12.53 4.40 21.00
CA PHE A 37 11.19 4.34 20.42
C PHE A 37 10.10 4.15 21.47
N LYS A 38 8.87 4.53 21.09
CA LYS A 38 7.67 4.22 21.86
C LYS A 38 7.47 2.71 21.93
N ASN A 39 7.42 2.18 23.14
CA ASN A 39 7.18 0.77 23.39
C ASN A 39 5.73 0.39 23.05
N SER A 40 5.51 -0.84 22.58
CA SER A 40 4.18 -1.38 22.27
C SER A 40 4.13 -2.85 22.66
N ASP A 41 2.96 -3.36 23.05
CA ASP A 41 2.72 -4.79 23.28
C ASP A 41 2.37 -5.52 21.97
N ASN A 42 2.19 -4.77 20.87
CA ASN A 42 1.90 -5.31 19.55
C ASN A 42 3.21 -5.60 18.80
N LYS A 43 3.44 -6.87 18.47
CA LYS A 43 4.60 -7.33 17.71
C LYS A 43 4.76 -6.61 16.36
N GLU A 44 3.66 -6.39 15.64
CA GLU A 44 3.69 -5.79 14.31
C GLU A 44 4.07 -4.31 14.36
N GLU A 45 3.58 -3.59 15.37
CA GLU A 45 3.95 -2.19 15.62
C GLU A 45 5.45 -2.06 15.92
N LEU A 46 6.00 -2.94 16.76
CA LEU A 46 7.44 -2.96 17.07
C LEU A 46 8.29 -3.28 15.84
N LEU A 47 7.87 -4.25 15.03
CA LEU A 47 8.57 -4.60 13.79
C LEU A 47 8.54 -3.45 12.77
N SER A 48 7.38 -2.81 12.61
CA SER A 48 7.20 -1.66 11.73
C SER A 48 8.06 -0.48 12.17
N ALA A 49 8.07 -0.16 13.47
CA ALA A 49 8.92 0.88 14.03
C ALA A 49 10.41 0.59 13.78
N TYR A 50 10.83 -0.67 13.98
CA TYR A 50 12.21 -1.07 13.75
C TYR A 50 12.62 -1.00 12.27
N ALA A 51 11.74 -1.43 11.36
CA ALA A 51 11.96 -1.31 9.92
C ALA A 51 12.07 0.16 9.50
N GLY A 52 11.17 1.01 9.99
CA GLY A 52 11.18 2.45 9.75
C GLY A 52 12.48 3.12 10.23
N TYR A 53 12.99 2.75 11.40
CA TYR A 53 14.27 3.24 11.90
C TYR A 53 15.46 2.81 11.04
N ARG A 54 15.53 1.52 10.68
CA ARG A 54 16.62 1.03 9.81
C ARG A 54 16.64 1.77 8.48
N GLU A 55 15.46 1.96 7.91
CA GLU A 55 15.32 2.64 6.63
C GLU A 55 15.71 4.12 6.72
N GLU A 56 15.30 4.82 7.78
CA GLU A 56 15.73 6.20 8.04
C GLU A 56 17.25 6.29 8.18
N LYS A 57 17.87 5.37 8.93
CA LYS A 57 19.32 5.31 9.07
C LYS A 57 20.02 5.05 7.74
N SER A 58 19.47 4.17 6.90
CA SER A 58 19.98 3.92 5.55
C SER A 58 19.83 5.14 4.64
N ALA A 59 18.67 5.81 4.67
CA ALA A 59 18.41 7.03 3.92
C ALA A 59 19.43 8.13 4.29
N LYS A 60 19.61 8.36 5.59
CA LYS A 60 20.58 9.34 6.11
C LYS A 60 22.02 8.97 5.71
N LYS A 61 22.41 7.70 5.82
CA LYS A 61 23.74 7.21 5.39
C LYS A 61 23.96 7.41 3.88
N ALA A 62 22.91 7.28 3.08
CA ALA A 62 22.95 7.51 1.64
C ALA A 62 22.79 8.99 1.24
N GLY A 63 22.76 9.91 2.20
CA GLY A 63 22.69 11.35 1.96
C GLY A 63 21.28 11.90 1.71
N PHE A 64 20.24 11.08 1.82
CA PHE A 64 18.85 11.53 1.74
C PHE A 64 18.43 12.05 3.12
N ILE A 65 18.47 13.37 3.29
CA ILE A 65 18.18 14.04 4.55
C ILE A 65 17.04 15.03 4.33
N ASP A 66 16.03 14.99 5.20
CA ASP A 66 14.93 15.94 5.18
C ASP A 66 15.30 17.28 5.84
N LYS A 67 14.38 18.24 5.79
CA LYS A 67 14.54 19.57 6.38
C LYS A 67 14.77 19.56 7.91
N ASP A 68 14.42 18.46 8.58
CA ASP A 68 14.54 18.30 10.04
C ASP A 68 15.82 17.51 10.41
N GLY A 69 16.70 17.22 9.44
CA GLY A 69 17.95 16.49 9.65
C GLY A 69 17.78 14.97 9.84
N LYS A 70 16.58 14.43 9.58
CA LYS A 70 16.27 13.00 9.60
C LYS A 70 16.46 12.39 8.22
N GLY A 71 16.53 11.07 8.15
CA GLY A 71 16.65 10.38 6.86
C GLY A 71 15.37 10.52 6.04
N ASP A 72 15.44 11.11 4.84
CA ASP A 72 14.31 11.19 3.92
C ASP A 72 14.07 9.82 3.26
N LYS A 73 13.24 9.01 3.91
CA LYS A 73 12.84 7.68 3.44
C LYS A 73 12.11 7.74 2.09
N THR A 74 11.37 8.80 1.81
CA THR A 74 10.60 8.91 0.57
C THR A 74 11.52 9.11 -0.62
N ALA A 75 12.47 10.05 -0.50
CA ALA A 75 13.48 10.27 -1.52
C ALA A 75 14.39 9.04 -1.68
N TYR A 76 14.79 8.41 -0.58
CA TYR A 76 15.59 7.18 -0.62
C TYR A 76 14.87 6.02 -1.34
N ARG A 77 13.58 5.78 -1.05
CA ARG A 77 12.78 4.76 -1.76
C ARG A 77 12.66 5.06 -3.25
N LYS A 78 12.44 6.33 -3.64
CA LYS A 78 12.42 6.74 -5.05
C LYS A 78 13.75 6.45 -5.72
N TYR A 79 14.86 6.79 -5.07
CA TYR A 79 16.20 6.49 -5.56
C TYR A 79 16.43 4.99 -5.78
N LEU A 80 16.08 4.15 -4.80
CA LEU A 80 16.20 2.69 -4.95
C LEU A 80 15.36 2.15 -6.11
N ARG A 81 14.13 2.66 -6.28
CA ARG A 81 13.25 2.27 -7.39
C ARG A 81 13.80 2.71 -8.74
N ALA A 82 14.30 3.94 -8.86
CA ALA A 82 14.95 4.42 -10.07
C ALA A 82 16.19 3.57 -10.41
N GLY A 83 16.99 3.21 -9.39
CA GLY A 83 18.12 2.28 -9.57
C GLY A 83 17.68 0.91 -10.09
N ALA A 84 16.59 0.36 -9.55
CA ALA A 84 16.04 -0.92 -10.02
C ALA A 84 15.48 -0.83 -11.45
N ALA A 85 14.76 0.26 -11.78
CA ALA A 85 14.26 0.54 -13.12
C ALA A 85 15.41 0.58 -14.14
N LYS A 86 16.48 1.32 -13.83
CA LYS A 86 17.66 1.42 -14.68
C LYS A 86 18.36 0.07 -14.88
N LYS A 87 18.47 -0.75 -13.84
CA LYS A 87 19.00 -2.14 -13.94
C LYS A 87 18.13 -3.04 -14.82
N ALA A 88 16.82 -2.79 -14.86
CA ALA A 88 15.89 -3.49 -15.74
C ALA A 88 15.87 -2.93 -17.18
N GLY A 89 16.73 -1.94 -17.51
CA GLY A 89 16.76 -1.29 -18.82
C GLY A 89 15.60 -0.32 -19.07
N LEU A 90 14.81 -0.01 -18.04
CA LEU A 90 13.68 0.92 -18.12
C LEU A 90 14.18 2.31 -17.76
N ILE A 91 14.50 3.07 -18.80
CA ILE A 91 15.16 4.37 -18.71
C ILE A 91 14.28 5.41 -19.40
N ASP A 92 14.13 6.57 -18.79
CA ASP A 92 13.43 7.70 -19.39
C ASP A 92 14.30 8.42 -20.44
N LYS A 93 13.71 9.43 -21.08
CA LYS A 93 14.39 10.26 -22.10
C LYS A 93 15.61 11.02 -21.56
N GLU A 94 15.77 11.14 -20.25
CA GLU A 94 16.86 11.85 -19.58
C GLU A 94 17.96 10.89 -19.09
N GLY A 95 17.82 9.58 -19.31
CA GLY A 95 18.82 8.59 -18.87
C GLY A 95 18.66 8.12 -17.41
N ASN A 96 17.57 8.53 -16.75
CA ASN A 96 17.23 8.11 -15.39
C ASN A 96 16.32 6.88 -15.42
N GLY A 97 16.24 6.15 -14.31
CA GLY A 97 15.36 4.99 -14.23
C GLY A 97 13.89 5.40 -14.25
N ASP A 98 13.13 4.93 -15.26
CA ASP A 98 11.70 5.21 -15.37
C ASP A 98 10.91 4.35 -14.37
N ILE A 99 10.59 4.96 -13.22
CA ILE A 99 9.83 4.31 -12.15
C ILE A 99 8.43 3.92 -12.63
N LYS A 100 7.78 4.71 -13.50
CA LYS A 100 6.42 4.39 -13.97
C LYS A 100 6.44 3.17 -14.89
N ALA A 101 7.40 3.11 -15.81
CA ALA A 101 7.62 1.94 -16.65
C ALA A 101 7.97 0.71 -15.81
N TYR A 102 8.81 0.87 -14.79
CA TYR A 102 9.18 -0.22 -13.88
C TYR A 102 8.00 -0.75 -13.06
N ASP A 103 7.16 0.13 -12.50
CA ASP A 103 5.96 -0.29 -11.79
C ASP A 103 4.98 -1.04 -12.73
N LYS A 104 4.84 -0.60 -13.98
CA LYS A 104 4.05 -1.30 -15.01
C LYS A 104 4.65 -2.66 -15.36
N TYR A 105 5.97 -2.74 -15.50
CA TYR A 105 6.71 -3.97 -15.75
C TYR A 105 6.49 -5.00 -14.63
N LEU A 106 6.66 -4.59 -13.37
CA LEU A 106 6.45 -5.48 -12.22
C LEU A 106 5.01 -6.00 -12.13
N ARG A 107 4.02 -5.15 -12.44
CA ARG A 107 2.61 -5.57 -12.49
C ARG A 107 2.38 -6.63 -13.57
N LYS A 108 2.94 -6.44 -14.76
CA LYS A 108 2.89 -7.43 -15.84
C LYS A 108 3.54 -8.75 -15.43
N GLN A 109 4.73 -8.70 -14.85
CA GLN A 109 5.42 -9.90 -14.36
C GLN A 109 4.62 -10.64 -13.30
N THR A 110 4.00 -9.92 -12.37
CA THR A 110 3.17 -10.52 -11.32
C THR A 110 1.94 -11.22 -11.90
N ALA A 111 1.26 -10.58 -12.87
CA ALA A 111 0.12 -11.19 -13.55
C ALA A 111 0.52 -12.44 -14.36
N LYS A 112 1.63 -12.37 -15.13
CA LYS A 112 2.16 -13.52 -15.87
C LYS A 112 2.53 -14.67 -14.93
N ASN A 113 3.24 -14.39 -13.85
CA ASN A 113 3.63 -15.41 -12.85
C ASN A 113 2.42 -16.04 -12.15
N ALA A 114 1.31 -15.31 -12.05
CA ALA A 114 0.05 -15.82 -11.53
C ALA A 114 -0.81 -16.53 -12.60
N GLY A 115 -0.30 -16.70 -13.83
CA GLY A 115 -0.98 -17.39 -14.93
C GLY A 115 -2.00 -16.56 -15.69
N PHE A 116 -2.08 -15.25 -15.46
CA PHE A 116 -2.98 -14.35 -16.19
C PHE A 116 -2.30 -13.87 -17.45
N ILE A 117 -2.42 -14.67 -18.50
CA ILE A 117 -1.82 -14.44 -19.80
C ILE A 117 -2.92 -14.44 -20.86
N ASP A 118 -2.90 -13.48 -21.77
CA ASP A 118 -3.83 -13.42 -22.89
C ASP A 118 -3.41 -14.35 -24.04
N LYS A 119 -4.22 -14.37 -25.09
CA LYS A 119 -4.00 -15.21 -26.28
C LYS A 119 -2.68 -14.92 -27.01
N ASP A 120 -2.09 -13.75 -26.79
CA ASP A 120 -0.88 -13.28 -27.46
C ASP A 120 0.37 -13.51 -26.57
N GLY A 121 0.22 -14.17 -25.41
CA GLY A 121 1.31 -14.40 -24.46
C GLY A 121 1.62 -13.18 -23.57
N GLU A 122 0.78 -12.15 -23.63
CA GLU A 122 0.92 -10.93 -22.85
C GLU A 122 0.16 -10.99 -21.53
N ALA A 123 0.52 -10.11 -20.60
CA ALA A 123 -0.09 -10.12 -19.27
C ALA A 123 -1.55 -9.65 -19.34
N ASP A 124 -2.51 -10.49 -18.95
CA ASP A 124 -3.91 -10.08 -18.78
C ASP A 124 -4.11 -9.38 -17.43
N ILE A 125 -3.66 -8.12 -17.39
CA ILE A 125 -3.76 -7.24 -16.20
C ILE A 125 -5.21 -7.04 -15.77
N LYS A 126 -6.15 -6.95 -16.73
CA LYS A 126 -7.55 -6.66 -16.43
C LYS A 126 -8.19 -7.80 -15.65
N THR A 127 -7.97 -9.04 -16.10
CA THR A 127 -8.47 -10.23 -15.41
C THR A 127 -7.75 -10.45 -14.09
N TYR A 128 -6.43 -10.26 -14.04
CA TYR A 128 -5.66 -10.31 -12.79
C TYR A 128 -6.18 -9.33 -11.73
N ASN A 129 -6.43 -8.08 -12.10
CA ASN A 129 -6.97 -7.06 -11.19
C ASN A 129 -8.38 -7.42 -10.70
N LYS A 130 -9.23 -7.97 -11.58
CA LYS A 130 -10.56 -8.45 -11.19
C LYS A 130 -10.46 -9.62 -10.21
N TYR A 131 -9.56 -10.56 -10.46
CA TYR A 131 -9.32 -11.72 -9.60
C TYR A 131 -8.84 -11.31 -8.21
N THR A 132 -7.77 -10.52 -8.12
CA THR A 132 -7.22 -10.05 -6.84
C THR A 132 -8.26 -9.27 -6.03
N ARG A 133 -9.07 -8.44 -6.70
CA ARG A 133 -10.17 -7.70 -6.08
C ARG A 133 -11.26 -8.62 -5.54
N LYS A 134 -11.64 -9.68 -6.28
CA LYS A 134 -12.57 -10.69 -5.79
C LYS A 134 -12.02 -11.43 -4.56
N GLN A 135 -10.75 -11.79 -4.57
CA GLN A 135 -10.11 -12.44 -3.42
C GLN A 135 -10.10 -11.53 -2.19
N ALA A 136 -9.78 -10.24 -2.36
CA ALA A 136 -9.81 -9.28 -1.27
C ALA A 136 -11.23 -9.06 -0.71
N ALA A 137 -12.23 -8.92 -1.58
CA ALA A 137 -13.64 -8.81 -1.19
C ALA A 137 -14.12 -10.05 -0.43
N LYS A 138 -13.77 -11.25 -0.91
CA LYS A 138 -14.10 -12.52 -0.24
C LYS A 138 -13.47 -12.60 1.15
N LYS A 139 -12.17 -12.27 1.28
CA LYS A 139 -11.47 -12.22 2.57
C LYS A 139 -12.09 -11.22 3.55
N ALA A 140 -12.59 -10.09 3.03
CA ALA A 140 -13.26 -9.07 3.82
C ALA A 140 -14.74 -9.40 4.13
N GLY A 141 -15.25 -10.58 3.70
CA GLY A 141 -16.60 -11.03 4.00
C GLY A 141 -17.69 -10.44 3.10
N PHE A 142 -17.33 -9.80 1.99
CA PHE A 142 -18.30 -9.28 1.01
C PHE A 142 -18.76 -10.40 0.08
N ILE A 143 -19.60 -11.28 0.63
CA ILE A 143 -20.18 -12.44 -0.04
C ILE A 143 -21.70 -12.28 0.04
N GLY A 144 -22.36 -12.37 -1.11
CA GLY A 144 -23.81 -12.33 -1.25
C GLY A 144 -24.46 -13.63 -0.76
N LYS A 145 -25.79 -13.63 -0.74
CA LYS A 145 -26.59 -14.77 -0.24
C LYS A 145 -26.32 -16.08 -0.99
N ASP A 146 -26.00 -15.98 -2.28
CA ASP A 146 -25.76 -17.13 -3.16
C ASP A 146 -24.28 -17.55 -3.21
N GLY A 147 -23.43 -17.00 -2.33
CA GLY A 147 -21.98 -17.30 -2.31
C GLY A 147 -21.16 -16.48 -3.31
N ASP A 148 -21.81 -15.66 -4.15
CA ASP A 148 -21.15 -14.75 -5.06
C ASP A 148 -20.48 -13.58 -4.35
N VAL A 149 -19.35 -13.10 -4.89
CA VAL A 149 -18.62 -11.98 -4.31
C VAL A 149 -19.34 -10.66 -4.60
N ASP A 150 -19.69 -9.92 -3.55
CA ASP A 150 -20.33 -8.60 -3.65
C ASP A 150 -19.28 -7.49 -3.83
N LEU A 151 -18.77 -7.40 -5.06
CA LEU A 151 -17.79 -6.37 -5.44
C LEU A 151 -18.35 -4.95 -5.31
N LYS A 152 -19.67 -4.74 -5.46
CA LYS A 152 -20.27 -3.41 -5.41
C LYS A 152 -20.16 -2.84 -4.00
N ASN A 153 -20.57 -3.61 -3.00
CA ASN A 153 -20.46 -3.18 -1.61
C ASN A 153 -19.01 -3.15 -1.13
N TYR A 154 -18.15 -4.07 -1.58
CA TYR A 154 -16.72 -4.00 -1.30
C TYR A 154 -16.10 -2.70 -1.82
N ASN A 155 -16.40 -2.31 -3.06
CA ASN A 155 -15.87 -1.08 -3.65
C ASN A 155 -16.35 0.17 -2.92
N LYS A 156 -17.62 0.19 -2.51
CA LYS A 156 -18.16 1.26 -1.67
C LYS A 156 -17.44 1.32 -0.33
N TYR A 157 -17.25 0.17 0.33
CA TYR A 157 -16.53 0.08 1.60
C TYR A 157 -15.11 0.63 1.49
N ILE A 158 -14.35 0.23 0.47
CA ILE A 158 -13.00 0.74 0.23
C ILE A 158 -13.02 2.27 0.04
N LEU A 159 -13.93 2.79 -0.78
CA LEU A 159 -14.05 4.24 -1.00
C LEU A 159 -14.40 5.00 0.29
N GLU A 160 -15.28 4.44 1.14
CA GLU A 160 -15.58 5.02 2.46
C GLU A 160 -14.35 5.01 3.37
N GLN A 161 -13.57 3.92 3.40
CA GLN A 161 -12.34 3.87 4.19
C GLN A 161 -11.31 4.89 3.68
N THR A 162 -11.14 5.01 2.36
CA THR A 162 -10.24 6.00 1.77
C THR A 162 -10.68 7.42 2.11
N ALA A 163 -11.95 7.77 1.89
CA ALA A 163 -12.50 9.08 2.21
C ALA A 163 -12.30 9.43 3.70
N LYS A 164 -12.54 8.46 4.59
CA LYS A 164 -12.29 8.63 6.02
C LYS A 164 -10.81 8.86 6.35
N ASN A 165 -9.92 8.08 5.75
CA ASN A 165 -8.47 8.17 6.00
C ASN A 165 -7.87 9.49 5.52
N VAL A 166 -8.42 10.08 4.46
CA VAL A 166 -8.01 11.40 3.96
C VAL A 166 -8.81 12.56 4.57
N GLY A 167 -9.64 12.29 5.59
CA GLY A 167 -10.30 13.32 6.40
C GLY A 167 -11.67 13.79 5.93
N PHE A 168 -12.22 13.24 4.85
CA PHE A 168 -13.61 13.51 4.44
C PHE A 168 -14.55 12.63 5.27
N ILE A 169 -15.05 13.18 6.38
CA ILE A 169 -15.85 12.43 7.35
C ILE A 169 -17.21 13.10 7.53
N TYR A 170 -18.27 12.30 7.41
CA TYR A 170 -19.63 12.70 7.72
C TYR A 170 -20.30 11.63 8.60
N ASN A 171 -20.82 12.02 9.76
CA ASN A 171 -21.43 11.12 10.76
C ASN A 171 -20.55 9.90 11.12
N GLY A 172 -19.23 10.12 11.26
CA GLY A 172 -18.26 9.08 11.63
C GLY A 172 -17.89 8.08 10.52
N LYS A 173 -18.49 8.23 9.33
CA LYS A 173 -18.18 7.46 8.11
C LYS A 173 -17.43 8.33 7.11
N GLY A 174 -16.74 7.71 6.16
CA GLY A 174 -16.12 8.46 5.07
C GLY A 174 -17.17 9.04 4.14
N ASP A 175 -17.11 10.35 3.90
CA ASP A 175 -17.96 11.04 2.95
C ASP A 175 -17.40 10.87 1.53
N ILE A 176 -17.93 9.87 0.82
CA ILE A 176 -17.52 9.58 -0.56
C ILE A 176 -17.82 10.76 -1.49
N ASN A 177 -18.91 11.49 -1.28
CA ASN A 177 -19.32 12.57 -2.19
C ASN A 177 -18.39 13.77 -2.04
N ALA A 178 -18.08 14.17 -0.80
CA ALA A 178 -17.11 15.22 -0.53
C ALA A 178 -15.72 14.82 -1.06
N TYR A 179 -15.30 13.57 -0.85
CA TYR A 179 -14.04 13.07 -1.39
C TYR A 179 -14.00 13.12 -2.94
N LYS A 180 -15.06 12.66 -3.62
CA LYS A 180 -15.15 12.73 -5.08
C LYS A 180 -15.14 14.16 -5.60
N LYS A 181 -15.83 15.07 -4.91
CA LYS A 181 -15.82 16.51 -5.26
C LYS A 181 -14.41 17.07 -5.14
N HIS A 182 -13.72 16.79 -4.03
CA HIS A 182 -12.34 17.20 -3.84
C HIS A 182 -11.39 16.66 -4.93
N LEU A 183 -11.53 15.39 -5.31
CA LEU A 183 -10.73 14.83 -6.41
C LEU A 183 -10.98 15.54 -7.75
N ARG A 184 -12.24 15.91 -8.04
CA ARG A 184 -12.56 16.69 -9.25
C ARG A 184 -11.96 18.08 -9.19
N GLU A 185 -12.02 18.76 -8.05
CA GLU A 185 -11.42 20.09 -7.87
C GLU A 185 -9.91 20.05 -7.99
N GLN A 186 -9.23 19.03 -7.42
CA GLN A 186 -7.81 18.81 -7.61
C GLN A 186 -7.46 18.58 -9.09
N LYS A 187 -8.28 17.80 -9.81
CA LYS A 187 -8.13 17.59 -11.24
C LYS A 187 -8.28 18.89 -12.03
N ILE A 188 -9.30 19.69 -11.72
CA ILE A 188 -9.53 20.99 -12.37
C ILE A 188 -8.35 21.92 -12.09
N LYS A 189 -7.89 22.06 -10.85
CA LYS A 189 -6.71 22.88 -10.50
C LYS A 189 -5.45 22.42 -11.22
N LYS A 190 -5.26 21.10 -11.36
CA LYS A 190 -4.14 20.54 -12.12
C LYS A 190 -4.28 20.87 -13.60
N ILE A 191 -5.46 20.73 -14.19
CA ILE A 191 -5.74 21.13 -15.58
C ILE A 191 -5.56 22.63 -15.77
N GLU A 192 -5.99 23.48 -14.84
CA GLU A 192 -5.82 24.93 -14.92
C GLU A 192 -4.34 25.33 -14.87
N ASN A 193 -3.55 24.68 -14.01
CA ASN A 193 -2.09 24.86 -13.97
C ASN A 193 -1.40 24.31 -15.23
N ASP A 194 -1.87 23.16 -15.73
CA ASP A 194 -1.30 22.49 -16.91
C ASP A 194 -1.78 23.13 -18.23
N ASN A 195 -2.92 23.84 -18.27
CA ASN A 195 -3.44 24.55 -19.45
C ASN A 195 -2.64 25.81 -19.85
N CYS A 196 -1.57 26.15 -19.11
CA CYS A 196 -0.49 26.98 -19.64
C CYS A 196 0.40 26.23 -20.65
N LEU A 197 0.23 24.91 -20.84
CA LEU A 197 0.92 24.08 -21.83
C LEU A 197 -0.01 22.98 -22.37
N ASN A 198 -0.45 23.20 -23.60
CA ASN A 198 -1.25 22.31 -24.44
C ASN A 198 -0.93 20.79 -24.32
N ILE A 199 -1.99 19.97 -24.26
CA ILE A 199 -2.24 18.67 -24.94
C ILE A 199 -2.95 17.63 -24.02
N ASN A 200 -4.05 17.09 -24.56
CA ASN A 200 -4.83 15.89 -24.22
C ASN A 200 -4.20 14.89 -23.23
N TYR A 201 -4.97 14.37 -22.25
CA TYR A 201 -5.18 12.92 -22.07
C TYR A 201 -6.37 12.63 -21.14
N LEU A 202 -7.26 11.76 -21.64
CA LEU A 202 -8.29 11.01 -20.92
C LEU A 202 -7.64 9.94 -20.01
N ASP A 203 -8.44 9.40 -19.10
CA ASP A 203 -8.17 8.22 -18.25
C ASP A 203 -7.47 8.44 -16.91
N MET A 204 -8.24 8.98 -15.96
CA MET A 204 -7.92 8.96 -14.53
C MET A 204 -8.86 8.05 -13.72
N GLU A 205 -9.58 7.13 -14.38
CA GLU A 205 -10.26 6.06 -13.64
C GLU A 205 -9.24 5.08 -13.02
N GLU A 206 -8.01 5.01 -13.54
CA GLU A 206 -6.97 4.09 -13.02
C GLU A 206 -6.22 4.56 -11.77
N GLU A 207 -6.19 5.85 -11.41
CA GLU A 207 -5.36 6.31 -10.27
C GLU A 207 -6.01 6.08 -8.89
N SER A 208 -7.32 5.88 -8.83
CA SER A 208 -7.98 5.40 -7.59
C SER A 208 -7.57 3.96 -7.23
N TYR A 209 -6.94 3.22 -8.14
CA TYR A 209 -6.43 1.86 -7.91
C TYR A 209 -5.04 1.81 -7.27
N LEU A 210 -4.30 2.93 -7.26
CA LEU A 210 -2.96 2.99 -6.65
C LEU A 210 -2.98 3.01 -5.11
N ILE A 211 -4.08 3.48 -4.50
CA ILE A 211 -4.27 3.40 -3.04
C ILE A 211 -4.50 1.95 -2.60
N LEU A 212 -5.06 1.09 -3.46
CA LEU A 212 -5.25 -0.34 -3.18
C LEU A 212 -3.95 -1.16 -3.26
N ALA A 213 -3.00 -0.79 -4.12
CA ALA A 213 -1.69 -1.45 -4.17
C ALA A 213 -0.80 -1.08 -2.98
N GLY A 214 -0.94 0.15 -2.45
CA GLY A 214 -0.23 0.60 -1.24
C GLY A 214 -0.72 -0.10 0.04
N MET A 215 -2.02 -0.32 0.17
CA MET A 215 -2.58 -1.07 1.31
C MET A 215 -2.35 -2.59 1.21
N SER A 216 -2.08 -3.12 0.02
CA SER A 216 -1.70 -4.52 -0.17
C SER A 216 -0.25 -4.82 0.23
N GLN A 217 0.65 -3.84 0.24
CA GLN A 217 2.03 -4.04 0.70
C GLN A 217 2.15 -4.12 2.23
N GLU A 218 1.20 -3.55 2.98
CA GLU A 218 1.16 -3.72 4.44
C GLU A 218 0.71 -5.14 4.86
N PHE A 219 0.09 -5.91 3.96
CA PHE A 219 -0.30 -7.31 4.21
C PHE A 219 0.66 -8.36 3.62
N SER A 220 1.76 -7.94 2.97
CA SER A 220 2.72 -8.85 2.35
C SER A 220 4.10 -8.84 3.02
N SER A 221 4.17 -8.68 4.34
CA SER A 221 5.37 -8.96 5.13
C SER A 221 5.56 -10.46 5.45
N LYS A 222 4.92 -11.35 4.69
CA LYS A 222 5.18 -12.79 4.68
C LYS A 222 5.17 -13.34 3.25
N ILE A 223 6.26 -13.16 2.53
CA ILE A 223 6.72 -14.13 1.54
C ILE A 223 8.23 -14.23 1.68
N ILE A 224 8.65 -15.32 2.35
CA ILE A 224 9.94 -16.04 2.38
C ILE A 224 11.18 -15.22 2.76
#